data_AF-A0A256LHJ4-F1
#
_entry.id   AF-A0A256LHJ4-F1
#
_cell.length_a   1.000
_cell.length_b   1.000
_cell.length_c   1.000
_cell.angle_alpha   90.00
_cell.angle_beta   90.00
_cell.angle_gamma   90.00
#
_symmetry.space_group_name_H-M   'P 1'
#
loop_
_entity.id
_entity.type
_entity.pdbx_description
1 polymer ?
#
loop_
_entity_poly.entity_id
_entity_poly.type
_entity_poly.pdbx_seq_one_letter_code
_entity_poly.pdbx_strand_id
1 'polypeptide(L)'
;MKDLYKLISTPEDEYHDFKVQWYSPTDRAEMVRDIFSFVNTTHYEDCYLIFGVDDNGEIVGVENDKNRLNTQKITDFLHAIPIANSRIPRVIIESIHYNNHVIDIMIIKDTVDIPVYLSKDKNFKGSKRPIHGGQIFVRENDTNTPRNESASDYLVERLWKKRFGLDLSIKERYIFKLNDVENWEYIENGNETFFLYDIDPDYAMFLEDDDIERNKVESYSLNQIRPRLYWQKLLLKFRDRIIAEFLVILLDGARFMSLVPNLGAINPVTPDLLTFQYFIADSLEFAVENLFLSLKQNAIGPDQFQQSNLFKRIVIFKNKTERDKVQNALTSKKKIIKEKCFPSQDEIDHFRGLLSVDFKDKELNSINLKNICQEAKVSEYIINYLDKRRHNL
;
A
#
# COMPACT_ATOMS: atom_id res chain seq x y z
N MET A 1 -3.93 9.68 -0.03
CA MET A 1 -3.83 11.14 -0.21
C MET A 1 -5.10 11.69 0.40
N LYS A 2 -4.98 12.31 1.58
CA LYS A 2 -6.09 13.05 2.19
C LYS A 2 -6.52 14.13 1.19
N ASP A 3 -7.80 14.46 1.18
CA ASP A 3 -8.30 15.57 0.38
C ASP A 3 -7.69 16.86 0.96
N LEU A 4 -6.81 17.52 0.19
CA LEU A 4 -6.05 18.67 0.67
C LEU A 4 -6.96 19.85 1.05
N TYR A 5 -8.13 19.96 0.40
CA TYR A 5 -9.14 20.95 0.77
C TYR A 5 -9.75 20.66 2.14
N LYS A 6 -9.85 19.38 2.52
CA LYS A 6 -10.38 18.99 3.83
C LYS A 6 -9.44 19.42 4.96
N LEU A 7 -8.12 19.34 4.76
CA LEU A 7 -7.13 19.74 5.77
C LEU A 7 -7.25 21.22 6.16
N ILE A 8 -7.56 22.09 5.19
CA ILE A 8 -7.72 23.53 5.44
C ILE A 8 -9.05 23.83 6.17
N SER A 9 -10.01 22.91 6.10
CA SER A 9 -11.32 23.05 6.77
C SER A 9 -11.37 22.47 8.18
N THR A 10 -10.27 21.89 8.67
CA THR A 10 -10.18 21.27 10.00
C THR A 10 -9.20 22.04 10.89
N PRO A 11 -9.51 22.21 12.20
CA PRO A 11 -8.57 22.79 13.16
C PRO A 11 -7.22 22.07 13.17
N GLU A 12 -6.15 22.76 13.57
CA GLU A 12 -4.82 22.15 13.79
C GLU A 12 -4.91 20.93 14.72
N ASP A 13 -4.06 19.94 14.45
CA ASP A 13 -3.95 18.74 15.25
C ASP A 13 -2.53 18.15 15.19
N GLU A 14 -2.39 16.86 15.54
CA GLU A 14 -1.11 16.15 15.46
C GLU A 14 -0.61 15.92 14.02
N TYR A 15 -1.49 16.02 13.02
CA TYR A 15 -1.19 15.77 11.61
C TYR A 15 -0.90 17.05 10.84
N HIS A 16 -1.45 18.20 11.24
CA HIS A 16 -1.17 19.46 10.53
C HIS A 16 -1.09 20.72 11.40
N ASP A 17 -0.33 21.69 10.90
CA ASP A 17 -0.11 23.03 11.47
C ASP A 17 -0.32 24.08 10.37
N PHE A 18 -0.93 25.20 10.73
CA PHE A 18 -1.06 26.37 9.87
C PHE A 18 0.11 27.33 10.08
N LYS A 19 0.53 27.95 8.97
CA LYS A 19 1.53 29.01 8.95
C LYS A 19 1.03 30.12 8.04
N VAL A 20 1.02 31.36 8.52
CA VAL A 20 0.62 32.50 7.69
C VAL A 20 1.55 32.68 6.48
N GLN A 21 2.85 32.42 6.65
CA GLN A 21 3.88 32.62 5.62
C GLN A 21 5.00 31.58 5.73
N TRP A 22 5.81 31.45 4.69
CA TRP A 22 7.01 30.63 4.67
C TRP A 22 8.10 31.15 5.61
N TYR A 23 8.90 30.21 6.13
CA TYR A 23 10.05 30.54 6.96
C TYR A 23 11.06 31.42 6.21
N SER A 24 11.34 32.58 6.80
CA SER A 24 12.37 33.47 6.31
C SER A 24 13.78 32.85 6.50
N PRO A 25 14.84 33.41 5.88
CA PRO A 25 16.19 32.92 6.10
C PRO A 25 16.64 32.90 7.58
N THR A 26 16.11 33.79 8.43
CA THR A 26 16.41 33.83 9.87
C THR A 26 15.67 32.74 10.66
N ASP A 27 14.61 32.17 10.10
CA ASP A 27 13.71 31.20 10.74
C ASP A 27 13.97 29.76 10.26
N ARG A 28 15.07 29.52 9.54
CA ARG A 28 15.44 28.18 9.05
C ARG A 28 15.63 27.15 10.17
N ALA A 29 16.04 27.58 11.35
CA ALA A 29 16.13 26.69 12.50
C ALA A 29 14.74 26.29 13.02
N GLU A 30 13.72 27.13 12.86
CA GLU A 30 12.34 26.81 13.23
C GLU A 30 11.75 25.84 12.20
N MET A 31 11.95 26.10 10.91
CA MET A 31 11.59 25.16 9.85
C MET A 31 12.13 23.75 10.07
N VAL A 32 13.40 23.61 10.47
CA VAL A 32 13.99 22.30 10.77
C VAL A 32 13.37 21.65 12.00
N ARG A 33 13.06 22.42 13.05
CA ARG A 33 12.39 21.89 14.25
C ARG A 33 10.98 21.40 13.92
N ASP A 34 10.22 22.16 13.13
CA ASP A 34 8.86 21.80 12.73
C ASP A 34 8.90 20.56 11.83
N ILE A 35 9.79 20.50 10.83
CA ILE A 35 9.97 19.30 10.00
C ILE A 35 10.36 18.10 10.86
N PHE A 36 11.35 18.22 11.74
CA PHE A 36 11.80 17.10 12.55
C PHE A 36 10.71 16.61 13.52
N SER A 37 9.92 17.53 14.10
CA SER A 37 8.81 17.16 14.98
C SER A 37 7.74 16.37 14.24
N PHE A 38 7.43 16.75 13.00
CA PHE A 38 6.45 16.06 12.16
C PHE A 38 6.96 14.80 11.47
N VAL A 39 8.29 14.62 11.36
CA VAL A 39 8.88 13.35 10.95
C VAL A 39 8.92 12.37 12.12
N ASN A 40 9.26 12.87 13.31
CA ASN A 40 9.38 12.08 14.53
C ASN A 40 8.03 11.96 15.25
N THR A 41 7.04 11.40 14.56
CA THR A 41 5.74 11.07 15.15
C THR A 41 5.62 9.57 15.39
N THR A 42 4.73 9.18 16.29
CA THR A 42 4.50 7.77 16.65
C THR A 42 3.38 7.11 15.84
N HIS A 43 2.63 7.86 15.03
CA HIS A 43 1.60 7.34 14.13
C HIS A 43 2.17 7.10 12.73
N TYR A 44 1.52 6.28 11.91
CA TYR A 44 1.97 5.92 10.54
C TYR A 44 1.26 6.76 9.46
N GLU A 45 1.21 8.08 9.64
CA GLU A 45 0.53 8.99 8.71
C GLU A 45 1.43 10.16 8.32
N ASP A 46 1.29 10.63 7.09
CA ASP A 46 1.95 11.87 6.65
C ASP A 46 1.44 13.05 7.48
N CYS A 47 2.33 14.02 7.69
CA CYS A 47 2.01 15.28 8.34
C CYS A 47 2.13 16.47 7.37
N TYR A 48 1.53 17.60 7.73
CA TYR A 48 1.35 18.73 6.83
C TYR A 48 1.65 20.06 7.51
N LEU A 49 2.55 20.85 6.93
CA LEU A 49 2.65 22.28 7.21
C LEU A 49 1.93 23.04 6.10
N ILE A 50 0.92 23.82 6.45
CA ILE A 50 0.02 24.48 5.49
C ILE A 50 0.28 25.99 5.55
N PHE A 51 0.81 26.55 4.46
CA PHE A 51 1.21 27.95 4.38
C PHE A 51 0.15 28.81 3.68
N GLY A 52 -0.03 30.04 4.17
CA GLY A 52 -1.03 30.98 3.67
C GLY A 52 -2.37 30.87 4.39
N VAL A 53 -2.38 30.29 5.59
CA VAL A 53 -3.54 30.17 6.48
C VAL A 53 -3.13 30.66 7.86
N ASP A 54 -3.96 31.46 8.50
CA ASP A 54 -3.71 31.95 9.86
C ASP A 54 -4.20 30.95 10.93
N ASP A 55 -3.89 31.24 12.20
CA ASP A 55 -4.25 30.39 13.33
C ASP A 55 -5.77 30.24 13.54
N ASN A 56 -6.59 31.10 12.92
CA ASN A 56 -8.06 31.03 12.95
C ASN A 56 -8.63 30.24 11.76
N GLY A 57 -7.78 29.77 10.84
CA GLY A 57 -8.18 29.13 9.60
C GLY A 57 -8.56 30.11 8.48
N GLU A 58 -8.29 31.41 8.64
CA GLU A 58 -8.50 32.41 7.59
C GLU A 58 -7.41 32.32 6.53
N ILE A 59 -7.81 32.43 5.27
CA ILE A 59 -6.90 32.25 4.13
C ILE A 59 -6.29 33.60 3.77
N VAL A 60 -4.96 33.67 3.90
CA VAL A 60 -4.13 34.85 3.64
C VAL A 60 -3.41 34.74 2.30
N GLY A 61 -3.01 33.53 1.92
CA GLY A 61 -2.28 33.23 0.70
C GLY A 61 -0.76 33.48 0.78
N VAL A 62 -0.01 32.79 -0.07
CA VAL A 62 1.46 32.91 -0.21
C VAL A 62 1.90 33.45 -1.56
N GLU A 63 0.99 33.89 -2.43
CA GLU A 63 1.31 34.35 -3.80
C GLU A 63 2.41 35.43 -3.86
N ASN A 64 2.53 36.26 -2.83
CA ASN A 64 3.52 37.33 -2.73
C ASN A 64 4.70 37.00 -1.79
N ASP A 65 4.77 35.78 -1.27
CA ASP A 65 5.83 35.36 -0.35
C ASP A 65 7.14 35.10 -1.10
N LYS A 66 8.19 35.83 -0.70
CA LYS A 66 9.53 35.76 -1.32
C LYS A 66 10.33 34.53 -0.88
N ASN A 67 9.88 33.83 0.16
CA ASN A 67 10.61 32.72 0.78
C ASN A 67 10.11 31.34 0.35
N ARG A 68 9.10 31.28 -0.53
CA ARG A 68 8.55 30.03 -1.06
C ARG A 68 9.64 29.09 -1.56
N LEU A 69 9.56 27.84 -1.12
CA LEU A 69 10.42 26.76 -1.60
C LEU A 69 9.57 25.75 -2.36
N ASN A 70 10.15 25.15 -3.40
CA ASN A 70 9.60 23.97 -4.04
C ASN A 70 10.27 22.71 -3.48
N THR A 71 9.75 21.53 -3.88
CA THR A 71 10.25 20.22 -3.46
C THR A 71 11.76 20.06 -3.65
N GLN A 72 12.34 20.53 -4.76
CA GLN A 72 13.78 20.43 -5.00
C GLN A 72 14.58 21.25 -3.98
N LYS A 73 14.21 22.53 -3.80
CA LYS A 73 14.95 23.42 -2.90
C LYS A 73 14.91 22.98 -1.45
N ILE A 74 13.75 22.48 -0.97
CA ILE A 74 13.66 21.97 0.41
C ILE A 74 14.46 20.67 0.57
N THR A 75 14.45 19.80 -0.44
CA THR A 75 15.28 18.58 -0.46
C THR A 75 16.76 18.94 -0.40
N ASP A 76 17.24 19.82 -1.28
CA ASP A 76 18.63 20.29 -1.28
C ASP A 76 19.03 20.91 0.07
N PHE A 77 18.14 21.69 0.67
CA PHE A 77 18.36 22.27 2.00
C PHE A 77 18.53 21.20 3.08
N LEU A 78 17.68 20.16 3.10
CA LEU A 78 17.76 19.06 4.05
C LEU A 78 19.02 18.20 3.85
N HIS A 79 19.46 18.00 2.60
CA HIS A 79 20.74 17.36 2.29
C HIS A 79 21.97 18.17 2.77
N ALA A 80 21.87 19.50 2.80
CA ALA A 80 22.97 20.38 3.18
C ALA A 80 23.16 20.53 4.71
N ILE A 81 22.23 20.03 5.53
CA ILE A 81 22.34 20.04 7.00
C ILE A 81 22.81 18.67 7.52
N PRO A 82 23.50 18.60 8.67
CA PRO A 82 24.18 17.40 9.10
C PRO A 82 23.23 16.40 9.78
N ILE A 83 22.24 15.89 9.06
CA ILE A 83 21.28 14.89 9.58
C ILE A 83 22.03 13.58 9.87
N ALA A 84 21.78 13.01 11.06
CA ALA A 84 22.42 11.77 11.48
C ALA A 84 21.98 10.58 10.62
N ASN A 85 22.89 9.62 10.44
CA ASN A 85 22.64 8.34 9.75
C ASN A 85 22.11 8.47 8.30
N SER A 86 22.29 9.62 7.65
CA SER A 86 21.77 9.89 6.30
C SER A 86 20.25 9.71 6.15
N ARG A 87 19.49 9.81 7.25
CA ARG A 87 18.03 9.64 7.26
C ARG A 87 17.32 10.93 6.94
N ILE A 88 17.44 11.34 5.69
CA ILE A 88 16.94 12.63 5.24
C ILE A 88 15.42 12.51 5.04
N PRO A 89 14.61 13.32 5.74
CA PRO A 89 13.16 13.31 5.58
C PRO A 89 12.75 13.56 4.14
N ARG A 90 11.77 12.78 3.66
CA ARG A 90 11.14 13.05 2.37
C ARG A 90 10.04 14.08 2.54
N VAL A 91 10.21 15.23 1.88
CA VAL A 91 9.27 16.34 1.91
C VAL A 91 8.81 16.68 0.50
N ILE A 92 7.51 16.87 0.30
CA ILE A 92 6.90 17.22 -0.99
C ILE A 92 6.12 18.51 -0.82
N ILE A 93 6.29 19.47 -1.74
CA ILE A 93 5.50 20.69 -1.77
C ILE A 93 4.43 20.57 -2.86
N GLU A 94 3.18 20.74 -2.46
CA GLU A 94 2.04 20.89 -3.37
C GLU A 94 1.40 22.27 -3.17
N SER A 95 0.86 22.86 -4.24
CA SER A 95 0.17 24.15 -4.16
C SER A 95 -1.27 23.97 -4.62
N ILE A 96 -2.20 24.61 -3.92
CA ILE A 96 -3.60 24.67 -4.34
C ILE A 96 -4.05 26.13 -4.49
N HIS A 97 -5.02 26.34 -5.37
CA HIS A 97 -5.69 27.63 -5.52
C HIS A 97 -7.03 27.59 -4.80
N TYR A 98 -7.27 28.57 -3.93
CA TYR A 98 -8.53 28.70 -3.18
C TYR A 98 -8.86 30.18 -2.98
N ASN A 99 -10.07 30.61 -3.31
CA ASN A 99 -10.56 31.99 -3.17
C ASN A 99 -9.54 33.07 -3.65
N ASN A 100 -8.96 32.89 -4.84
CA ASN A 100 -7.93 33.74 -5.45
C ASN A 100 -6.57 33.78 -4.73
N HIS A 101 -6.40 33.05 -3.64
CA HIS A 101 -5.12 32.87 -2.95
C HIS A 101 -4.43 31.57 -3.38
N VAL A 102 -3.11 31.57 -3.25
CA VAL A 102 -2.30 30.36 -3.36
C VAL A 102 -2.00 29.85 -1.95
N ILE A 103 -2.25 28.58 -1.70
CA ILE A 103 -1.88 27.90 -0.45
C ILE A 103 -0.83 26.86 -0.81
N ASP A 104 0.29 26.86 -0.09
CA ASP A 104 1.32 25.83 -0.23
C ASP A 104 1.19 24.81 0.90
N ILE A 105 1.34 23.54 0.58
CA ILE A 105 1.25 22.42 1.51
C ILE A 105 2.56 21.67 1.46
N MET A 106 3.32 21.72 2.56
CA MET A 106 4.50 20.90 2.75
C MET A 106 4.09 19.58 3.39
N ILE A 107 4.05 18.54 2.56
CA ILE A 107 3.75 17.17 2.94
C ILE A 107 5.04 16.52 3.43
N ILE A 108 5.08 16.25 4.73
CA ILE A 108 6.16 15.54 5.40
C ILE A 108 5.78 14.07 5.43
N LYS A 109 6.52 13.25 4.67
CA LYS A 109 6.15 11.85 4.47
C LYS A 109 6.45 11.03 5.73
N ASP A 110 5.50 10.18 6.12
CA ASP A 110 5.72 9.20 7.17
C ASP A 110 6.90 8.29 6.84
N THR A 111 7.62 7.88 7.88
CA THR A 111 8.74 6.94 7.77
C THR A 111 8.99 6.19 9.08
N VAL A 112 9.55 4.99 8.95
CA VAL A 112 10.10 4.19 10.06
C VAL A 112 11.55 4.54 10.37
N ASP A 113 12.20 5.38 9.55
CA ASP A 113 13.60 5.81 9.71
C ASP A 113 13.79 6.90 10.78
N ILE A 114 13.19 6.70 11.94
CA ILE A 114 13.16 7.64 13.08
C ILE A 114 13.94 7.09 14.30
N PRO A 115 14.42 7.92 15.22
CA PRO A 115 14.37 9.38 15.22
C PRO A 115 15.30 10.01 14.17
N VAL A 116 14.85 11.13 13.61
CA VAL A 116 15.63 12.06 12.80
C VAL A 116 16.11 13.21 13.68
N TYR A 117 17.42 13.47 13.63
CA TYR A 117 18.08 14.49 14.42
C TYR A 117 19.40 14.92 13.75
N LEU A 118 20.02 16.00 14.23
CA LEU A 118 21.33 16.43 13.72
C LEU A 118 22.47 15.67 14.40
N SER A 119 23.47 15.26 13.62
CA SER A 119 24.70 14.63 14.13
C SER A 119 25.66 15.62 14.81
N LYS A 120 25.53 16.92 14.53
CA LYS A 120 26.33 18.00 15.12
C LYS A 120 25.54 19.30 15.15
N ASP A 121 26.00 20.22 15.98
CA ASP A 121 25.42 21.55 16.11
C ASP A 121 25.34 22.26 14.75
N LYS A 122 24.19 22.90 14.51
CA LYS A 122 23.95 23.74 13.34
C LYS A 122 23.42 25.10 13.77
N ASN A 123 24.23 26.12 13.50
CA ASN A 123 23.81 27.51 13.60
C ASN A 123 23.35 27.99 12.22
N PHE A 124 22.08 28.37 12.10
CA PHE A 124 21.52 28.91 10.86
C PHE A 124 21.73 30.43 10.83
N LYS A 125 22.08 30.97 9.66
CA LYS A 125 22.37 32.40 9.51
C LYS A 125 21.19 33.24 9.98
N GLY A 126 21.43 34.11 10.97
CA GLY A 126 20.40 35.01 11.51
C GLY A 126 19.42 34.35 12.47
N SER A 127 19.55 33.05 12.75
CA SER A 127 18.75 32.39 13.77
C SER A 127 19.24 32.76 15.17
N LYS A 128 18.31 33.04 16.09
CA LYS A 128 18.62 33.37 17.48
C LYS A 128 19.10 32.16 18.28
N ARG A 129 18.78 30.93 17.87
CA ARG A 129 19.08 29.70 18.62
C ARG A 129 19.57 28.58 17.71
N PRO A 130 20.79 28.04 17.94
CA PRO A 130 21.27 26.88 17.19
C PRO A 130 20.40 25.64 17.47
N ILE A 131 20.51 24.63 16.61
CA ILE A 131 20.04 23.28 16.90
C ILE A 131 21.26 22.47 17.30
N HIS A 132 21.26 21.90 18.50
CA HIS A 132 22.37 21.09 18.99
C HIS A 132 22.31 19.68 18.42
N GLY A 133 23.47 19.07 18.23
CA GLY A 133 23.58 17.67 17.84
C GLY A 133 22.90 16.76 18.87
N GLY A 134 22.23 15.72 18.40
CA GLY A 134 21.53 14.75 19.26
C GLY A 134 20.16 15.20 19.75
N GLN A 135 19.74 16.46 19.55
CA GLN A 135 18.40 16.89 19.93
C GLN A 135 17.34 16.24 19.04
N ILE A 136 16.40 15.52 19.68
CA ILE A 136 15.25 14.91 19.03
C ILE A 136 14.04 15.79 19.31
N PHE A 137 13.41 16.30 18.26
CA PHE A 137 12.14 17.04 18.37
C PHE A 137 11.01 16.09 18.04
N VAL A 138 9.98 16.08 18.87
CA VAL A 138 8.76 15.26 18.72
C VAL A 138 7.54 16.16 18.88
N ARG A 139 6.47 15.80 18.17
CA ARG A 139 5.12 16.34 18.36
C ARG A 139 4.24 15.25 18.98
N GLU A 140 3.55 15.56 20.09
CA GLU A 140 2.52 14.70 20.68
C GLU A 140 1.27 15.56 20.87
N ASN A 141 0.19 15.28 20.12
CA ASN A 141 -0.96 16.18 19.97
C ASN A 141 -0.49 17.58 19.52
N ASP A 142 -0.96 18.64 20.17
CA ASP A 142 -0.57 20.03 19.88
C ASP A 142 0.71 20.48 20.60
N THR A 143 1.35 19.59 21.37
CA THR A 143 2.51 19.96 22.18
C THR A 143 3.82 19.55 21.50
N ASN A 144 4.60 20.55 21.10
CA ASN A 144 5.96 20.36 20.60
C ASN A 144 6.97 20.24 21.75
N THR A 145 8.03 19.46 21.53
CA THR A 145 9.21 19.45 22.42
C THR A 145 9.72 20.90 22.60
N PRO A 146 9.96 21.38 23.84
CA PRO A 146 10.45 22.72 24.06
C PRO A 146 11.71 23.01 23.24
N ARG A 147 11.84 24.23 22.69
CA ARG A 147 12.89 24.58 21.72
C ARG A 147 14.34 24.35 22.19
N ASN A 148 14.55 24.22 23.51
CA ASN A 148 15.86 24.07 24.14
C ASN A 148 16.09 22.65 24.71
N GLU A 149 15.12 21.76 24.59
CA GLU A 149 15.13 20.43 25.18
C GLU A 149 15.09 19.37 24.08
N SER A 150 15.46 18.15 24.43
CA SER A 150 15.21 16.97 23.60
C SER A 150 13.94 16.30 24.10
N ALA A 151 13.31 15.50 23.24
CA ALA A 151 12.20 14.66 23.64
C ALA A 151 12.59 13.78 24.84
N SER A 152 11.61 13.51 25.71
CA SER A 152 11.80 12.66 26.88
C SER A 152 12.14 11.22 26.47
N ASP A 153 12.79 10.48 27.37
CA ASP A 153 13.14 9.07 27.13
C ASP A 153 11.92 8.23 26.72
N TYR A 154 10.76 8.51 27.32
CA TYR A 154 9.49 7.87 26.98
C TYR A 154 9.11 8.07 25.50
N LEU A 155 9.20 9.30 24.99
CA LEU A 155 8.88 9.61 23.59
C LEU A 155 9.93 9.00 22.65
N VAL A 156 11.20 9.11 23.01
CA VAL A 156 12.30 8.51 22.24
C VAL A 156 12.11 6.98 22.13
N GLU A 157 11.76 6.30 23.23
CA GLU A 157 11.45 4.86 23.23
C GLU A 157 10.32 4.53 22.25
N ARG A 158 9.25 5.34 22.19
CA ARG A 158 8.14 5.12 21.25
C ARG A 158 8.57 5.26 19.79
N LEU A 159 9.43 6.22 19.47
CA LEU A 159 9.99 6.33 18.11
C LEU A 159 10.81 5.09 17.73
N TRP A 160 11.59 4.56 18.68
CA TRP A 160 12.33 3.31 18.46
C TRP A 160 11.40 2.12 18.29
N LYS A 161 10.31 2.03 19.06
CA LYS A 161 9.29 0.99 18.87
C LYS A 161 8.70 1.07 17.46
N LYS A 162 8.29 2.25 16.99
CA LYS A 162 7.81 2.46 15.61
C LYS A 162 8.84 2.05 14.56
N ARG A 163 10.10 2.46 14.74
CA ARG A 163 11.20 2.09 13.83
C ARG A 163 11.38 0.58 13.70
N PHE A 164 11.23 -0.15 14.80
CA PHE A 164 11.36 -1.60 14.83
C PHE A 164 10.00 -2.32 14.64
N GLY A 165 8.91 -1.58 14.45
CA GLY A 165 7.54 -2.11 14.38
C GLY A 165 7.07 -2.81 15.66
N LEU A 166 7.65 -2.51 16.82
CA LEU A 166 7.32 -3.14 18.11
C LEU A 166 6.04 -2.57 18.74
N ASP A 167 5.54 -1.46 18.22
CA ASP A 167 4.26 -0.84 18.54
C ASP A 167 3.09 -1.41 17.72
N LEU A 168 3.40 -2.21 16.69
CA LEU A 168 2.42 -2.84 15.82
C LEU A 168 1.97 -4.21 16.33
N SER A 169 0.76 -4.60 15.93
CA SER A 169 0.30 -5.98 16.11
C SER A 169 1.17 -6.96 15.32
N ILE A 170 1.18 -8.23 15.73
CA ILE A 170 1.93 -9.28 15.02
C ILE A 170 1.49 -9.37 13.54
N LYS A 171 0.20 -9.17 13.26
CA LYS A 171 -0.35 -9.17 11.90
C LYS A 171 0.24 -8.06 11.05
N GLU A 172 0.34 -6.84 11.58
CA GLU A 172 0.94 -5.70 10.90
C GLU A 172 2.45 -5.90 10.72
N ARG A 173 3.16 -6.36 11.76
CA ARG A 173 4.59 -6.72 11.66
C ARG A 173 4.85 -7.74 10.55
N TYR A 174 3.94 -8.70 10.36
CA TYR A 174 4.03 -9.69 9.29
C TYR A 174 4.10 -9.03 7.91
N ILE A 175 3.35 -7.95 7.67
CA ILE A 175 3.39 -7.20 6.40
C ILE A 175 4.80 -6.61 6.17
N PHE A 176 5.42 -6.01 7.19
CA PHE A 176 6.79 -5.51 7.10
C PHE A 176 7.78 -6.61 6.75
N LYS A 177 7.63 -7.79 7.38
CA LYS A 177 8.48 -8.94 7.09
C LYS A 177 8.27 -9.48 5.68
N LEU A 178 7.04 -9.60 5.20
CA LEU A 178 6.73 -10.07 3.85
C LEU A 178 7.24 -9.13 2.75
N ASN A 179 7.37 -7.83 3.02
CA ASN A 179 7.99 -6.88 2.09
C ASN A 179 9.52 -7.03 2.02
N ASP A 180 10.15 -7.68 2.99
CA ASP A 180 11.57 -8.02 3.01
C ASP A 180 11.79 -9.38 2.34
N VAL A 181 11.39 -9.46 1.07
CA VAL A 181 11.27 -10.71 0.29
C VAL A 181 12.57 -11.49 0.17
N GLU A 182 13.72 -10.83 0.23
CA GLU A 182 15.04 -11.46 0.07
C GLU A 182 15.43 -12.34 1.26
N ASN A 183 14.79 -12.14 2.42
CA ASN A 183 15.06 -12.86 3.66
C ASN A 183 14.03 -13.97 3.95
N TRP A 184 13.17 -14.29 2.97
CA TRP A 184 12.26 -15.42 3.05
C TRP A 184 12.77 -16.61 2.26
N GLU A 185 12.81 -17.77 2.91
CA GLU A 185 13.21 -19.03 2.32
C GLU A 185 11.99 -19.93 2.13
N TYR A 186 11.93 -20.64 0.99
CA TYR A 186 10.96 -21.71 0.76
C TYR A 186 11.64 -23.06 0.99
N ILE A 187 11.07 -23.89 1.85
CA ILE A 187 11.68 -25.12 2.33
C ILE A 187 10.68 -26.27 2.15
N GLU A 188 11.15 -27.33 1.49
CA GLU A 188 10.47 -28.63 1.42
C GLU A 188 11.25 -29.62 2.29
N ASN A 189 10.65 -30.07 3.39
CA ASN A 189 11.26 -31.01 4.33
C ASN A 189 10.33 -32.20 4.58
N GLY A 190 10.53 -33.26 3.80
CA GLY A 190 9.70 -34.46 3.88
C GLY A 190 8.27 -34.18 3.44
N ASN A 191 7.33 -34.24 4.39
CA ASN A 191 5.91 -33.97 4.13
C ASN A 191 5.51 -32.53 4.47
N GLU A 192 6.43 -31.72 4.98
CA GLU A 192 6.17 -30.33 5.34
C GLU A 192 6.76 -29.40 4.30
N THR A 193 5.94 -28.48 3.82
CA THR A 193 6.36 -27.40 2.95
C THR A 193 6.05 -26.08 3.64
N PHE A 194 7.05 -25.23 3.80
CA PHE A 194 6.90 -23.98 4.54
C PHE A 194 7.82 -22.88 4.05
N PHE A 195 7.52 -21.66 4.49
CA PHE A 195 8.30 -20.46 4.30
C PHE A 195 8.83 -20.02 5.64
N LEU A 196 10.12 -19.67 5.71
CA LEU A 196 10.76 -19.20 6.92
C LEU A 196 11.39 -17.83 6.68
N TYR A 197 11.18 -16.89 7.60
CA TYR A 197 11.87 -15.62 7.57
C TYR A 197 13.18 -15.72 8.35
N ASP A 198 14.32 -15.73 7.65
CA ASP A 198 15.63 -16.08 8.21
C ASP A 198 16.08 -15.14 9.34
N ILE A 199 15.80 -13.84 9.22
CA ILE A 199 16.19 -12.83 10.21
C ILE A 199 15.46 -13.02 11.55
N ASP A 200 14.21 -13.49 11.53
CA ASP A 200 13.39 -13.73 12.72
C ASP A 200 12.54 -15.00 12.51
N PRO A 201 13.11 -16.20 12.76
CA PRO A 201 12.48 -17.49 12.49
C PRO A 201 11.18 -17.77 13.27
N ASP A 202 10.80 -16.89 14.20
CA ASP A 202 9.48 -16.93 14.82
C ASP A 202 8.36 -16.68 13.78
N TYR A 203 8.67 -16.03 12.65
CA TYR A 203 7.76 -15.82 11.52
C TYR A 203 7.92 -16.93 10.49
N ALA A 204 6.87 -17.74 10.32
CA ALA A 204 6.87 -18.85 9.37
C ALA A 204 5.49 -19.08 8.76
N MET A 205 5.42 -19.53 7.50
CA MET A 205 4.17 -19.87 6.83
C MET A 205 4.16 -21.33 6.40
N PHE A 206 3.11 -22.08 6.73
CA PHE A 206 3.04 -23.50 6.43
C PHE A 206 2.00 -23.75 5.35
N LEU A 207 2.33 -24.59 4.37
CA LEU A 207 1.38 -25.13 3.42
C LEU A 207 0.76 -26.41 3.98
N GLU A 208 -0.56 -26.49 3.89
CA GLU A 208 -1.34 -27.66 4.28
C GLU A 208 -2.31 -28.03 3.16
N ASP A 209 -2.67 -29.32 3.10
CA ASP A 209 -3.66 -29.80 2.15
C ASP A 209 -5.05 -29.20 2.44
N ASP A 210 -5.81 -28.91 1.38
CA ASP A 210 -7.19 -28.47 1.47
C ASP A 210 -8.13 -29.67 1.22
N ASP A 211 -8.71 -30.20 2.30
CA ASP A 211 -9.61 -31.37 2.27
C ASP A 211 -10.99 -31.08 1.66
N ILE A 212 -11.21 -29.88 1.12
CA ILE A 212 -12.49 -29.44 0.56
C ILE A 212 -12.48 -29.65 -0.95
N GLU A 213 -13.52 -30.30 -1.48
CA GLU A 213 -13.70 -30.39 -2.93
C GLU A 213 -14.09 -29.01 -3.49
N ARG A 214 -13.13 -28.35 -4.15
CA ARG A 214 -13.30 -27.03 -4.77
C ARG A 214 -13.37 -27.10 -6.28
N ASN A 215 -13.77 -25.99 -6.89
CA ASN A 215 -13.73 -25.81 -8.33
C ASN A 215 -12.31 -26.04 -8.85
N LYS A 216 -12.20 -26.84 -9.92
CA LYS A 216 -10.90 -27.15 -10.55
C LYS A 216 -10.46 -26.09 -11.56
N VAL A 217 -11.31 -25.10 -11.86
CA VAL A 217 -11.06 -24.00 -12.79
C VAL A 217 -11.78 -22.77 -12.28
N GLU A 218 -11.13 -21.61 -12.31
CA GLU A 218 -11.70 -20.31 -11.96
C GLU A 218 -11.37 -19.26 -13.02
N SER A 219 -12.02 -18.11 -12.97
CA SER A 219 -11.91 -17.09 -14.02
C SER A 219 -10.48 -16.59 -14.23
N TYR A 220 -9.69 -16.53 -13.17
CA TYR A 220 -8.28 -16.12 -13.20
C TYR A 220 -7.32 -17.18 -13.77
N SER A 221 -7.74 -18.45 -13.88
CA SER A 221 -6.89 -19.50 -14.44
C SER A 221 -7.05 -19.68 -15.95
N LEU A 222 -8.10 -19.12 -16.56
CA LEU A 222 -8.43 -19.31 -17.99
C LEU A 222 -7.33 -18.89 -18.97
N ASN A 223 -6.49 -17.91 -18.62
CA ASN A 223 -5.39 -17.44 -19.48
C ASN A 223 -4.07 -18.20 -19.25
N GLN A 224 -4.05 -19.19 -18.35
CA GLN A 224 -2.87 -20.01 -18.09
C GLN A 224 -2.73 -21.12 -19.12
N ILE A 225 -1.52 -21.69 -19.24
CA ILE A 225 -1.24 -22.79 -20.19
C ILE A 225 -2.04 -24.03 -19.77
N ARG A 226 -2.08 -24.32 -18.47
CA ARG A 226 -2.94 -25.34 -17.87
C ARG A 226 -3.85 -24.68 -16.84
N PRO A 227 -5.13 -24.40 -17.19
CA PRO A 227 -6.07 -23.70 -16.31
C PRO A 227 -6.50 -24.48 -15.06
N ARG A 228 -6.14 -25.77 -14.96
CA ARG A 228 -6.50 -26.61 -13.82
C ARG A 228 -5.81 -26.13 -12.55
N LEU A 229 -6.62 -25.95 -11.51
CA LEU A 229 -6.20 -25.54 -10.16
C LEU A 229 -5.98 -26.73 -9.25
N TYR A 230 -5.02 -26.59 -8.35
CA TYR A 230 -4.91 -27.38 -7.12
C TYR A 230 -4.90 -26.42 -5.95
N TRP A 231 -5.57 -26.79 -4.86
CA TRP A 231 -5.81 -25.92 -3.72
C TRP A 231 -5.00 -26.38 -2.53
N GLN A 232 -4.47 -25.42 -1.77
CA GLN A 232 -3.85 -25.64 -0.48
C GLN A 232 -4.24 -24.50 0.46
N LYS A 233 -3.96 -24.69 1.74
CA LYS A 233 -4.04 -23.65 2.76
C LYS A 233 -2.65 -23.15 3.09
N LEU A 234 -2.54 -21.86 3.33
CA LEU A 234 -1.35 -21.22 3.85
C LEU A 234 -1.63 -20.68 5.24
N LEU A 235 -0.95 -21.23 6.25
CA LEU A 235 -1.04 -20.79 7.63
C LEU A 235 0.11 -19.86 7.97
N LEU A 236 -0.17 -18.57 8.16
CA LEU A 236 0.80 -17.62 8.69
C LEU A 236 0.91 -17.83 10.20
N LYS A 237 2.09 -18.23 10.68
CA LYS A 237 2.35 -18.48 12.09
C LYS A 237 3.37 -17.48 12.64
N PHE A 238 3.12 -17.09 13.88
CA PHE A 238 4.12 -16.47 14.73
C PHE A 238 4.31 -17.37 15.95
N ARG A 239 5.47 -18.04 16.02
CA ARG A 239 5.71 -19.16 16.94
C ARG A 239 4.66 -20.25 16.75
N ASP A 240 3.92 -20.56 17.82
CA ASP A 240 2.85 -21.57 17.87
C ASP A 240 1.47 -21.01 17.47
N ARG A 241 1.35 -19.70 17.23
CA ARG A 241 0.05 -19.05 16.97
C ARG A 241 -0.19 -18.84 15.49
N ILE A 242 -1.36 -19.27 15.00
CA ILE A 242 -1.86 -18.91 13.68
C ILE A 242 -2.35 -17.46 13.71
N ILE A 243 -1.76 -16.62 12.87
CA ILE A 243 -2.06 -15.20 12.73
C ILE A 243 -3.09 -14.98 11.61
N ALA A 244 -2.98 -15.74 10.53
CA ALA A 244 -3.93 -15.74 9.42
C ALA A 244 -3.89 -17.09 8.69
N GLU A 245 -5.01 -17.43 8.05
CA GLU A 245 -5.14 -18.55 7.13
C GLU A 245 -5.61 -18.01 5.79
N PHE A 246 -4.94 -18.42 4.71
CA PHE A 246 -5.33 -18.09 3.36
C PHE A 246 -5.46 -19.34 2.50
N LEU A 247 -6.27 -19.24 1.45
CA LEU A 247 -6.28 -20.24 0.39
C LEU A 247 -5.27 -19.84 -0.67
N VAL A 248 -4.48 -20.81 -1.09
CA VAL A 248 -3.53 -20.69 -2.21
C VAL A 248 -3.91 -21.68 -3.30
N ILE A 249 -3.47 -21.35 -4.51
CA ILE A 249 -3.65 -22.17 -5.69
C ILE A 249 -2.31 -22.44 -6.35
N LEU A 250 -2.15 -23.68 -6.81
CA LEU A 250 -1.08 -24.11 -7.67
C LEU A 250 -1.59 -24.13 -9.11
N LEU A 251 -0.89 -23.40 -9.98
CA LEU A 251 -1.27 -23.16 -11.37
C LEU A 251 -0.28 -23.82 -12.33
N ASP A 252 -0.68 -23.96 -13.60
CA ASP A 252 0.15 -24.51 -14.67
C ASP A 252 0.72 -25.91 -14.41
N GLY A 253 -0.04 -26.74 -13.68
CA GLY A 253 0.41 -28.05 -13.23
C GLY A 253 1.40 -27.98 -12.06
N ALA A 254 1.12 -27.09 -11.10
CA ALA A 254 1.95 -26.83 -9.92
C ALA A 254 3.35 -26.26 -10.22
N ARG A 255 3.45 -25.43 -11.26
CA ARG A 255 4.70 -24.73 -11.61
C ARG A 255 4.84 -23.38 -10.93
N PHE A 256 3.73 -22.82 -10.43
CA PHE A 256 3.77 -21.66 -9.59
C PHE A 256 2.55 -21.62 -8.68
N MET A 257 2.69 -20.85 -7.60
CA MET A 257 1.65 -20.60 -6.64
C MET A 257 1.18 -19.15 -6.73
N SER A 258 -0.09 -18.94 -6.40
CA SER A 258 -0.67 -17.62 -6.15
C SER A 258 -1.68 -17.74 -5.01
N LEU A 259 -1.93 -16.64 -4.31
CA LEU A 259 -3.07 -16.57 -3.42
C LEU A 259 -4.38 -16.56 -4.19
N VAL A 260 -5.42 -17.06 -3.54
CA VAL A 260 -6.77 -16.95 -4.08
C VAL A 260 -7.24 -15.49 -3.96
N PRO A 261 -7.58 -14.82 -5.07
CA PRO A 261 -8.08 -13.45 -5.02
C PRO A 261 -9.44 -13.37 -4.33
N ASN A 262 -9.77 -12.18 -3.82
CA ASN A 262 -11.08 -11.93 -3.24
C ASN A 262 -12.15 -11.85 -4.32
N LEU A 263 -13.34 -12.37 -4.01
CA LEU A 263 -14.51 -12.24 -4.86
C LEU A 263 -15.25 -10.93 -4.60
N GLY A 264 -15.35 -10.08 -5.62
CA GLY A 264 -16.14 -8.85 -5.64
C GLY A 264 -17.37 -8.98 -6.51
N ALA A 265 -18.33 -8.05 -6.36
CA ALA A 265 -19.50 -7.95 -7.22
C ALA A 265 -19.86 -6.50 -7.49
N ILE A 266 -20.20 -6.16 -8.73
CA ILE A 266 -20.68 -4.83 -9.11
C ILE A 266 -22.08 -4.56 -8.50
N ASN A 267 -22.89 -5.60 -8.34
CA ASN A 267 -24.29 -5.52 -7.93
C ASN A 267 -24.65 -6.61 -6.90
N PRO A 268 -24.22 -6.49 -5.64
CA PRO A 268 -24.32 -7.57 -4.65
C PRO A 268 -25.76 -7.94 -4.21
N VAL A 269 -26.80 -7.25 -4.72
CA VAL A 269 -28.19 -7.34 -4.23
C VAL A 269 -29.15 -7.91 -5.31
N THR A 270 -28.64 -8.46 -6.41
CA THR A 270 -29.51 -8.98 -7.49
C THR A 270 -29.10 -10.38 -7.94
N PRO A 271 -30.03 -11.21 -8.45
CA PRO A 271 -29.73 -12.58 -8.91
C PRO A 271 -28.68 -12.66 -10.03
N ASP A 272 -28.58 -11.61 -10.86
CA ASP A 272 -27.61 -11.53 -11.96
C ASP A 272 -26.29 -10.87 -11.50
N LEU A 273 -25.58 -11.51 -10.57
CA LEU A 273 -24.33 -10.99 -10.03
C LEU A 273 -23.26 -10.87 -11.13
N LEU A 274 -22.73 -9.65 -11.33
CA LEU A 274 -21.51 -9.42 -12.10
C LEU A 274 -20.33 -9.45 -11.14
N THR A 275 -19.74 -10.62 -11.00
CA THR A 275 -18.60 -10.85 -10.12
C THR A 275 -17.27 -10.51 -10.79
N PHE A 276 -16.24 -10.28 -9.99
CA PHE A 276 -14.87 -10.07 -10.43
C PHE A 276 -13.89 -10.46 -9.32
N GLN A 277 -12.65 -10.76 -9.70
CA GLN A 277 -11.62 -11.21 -8.78
C GLN A 277 -10.66 -10.07 -8.48
N TYR A 278 -10.25 -9.88 -7.22
CA TYR A 278 -9.42 -8.75 -6.85
C TYR A 278 -8.47 -8.96 -5.66
N PHE A 279 -7.41 -8.15 -5.65
CA PHE A 279 -6.58 -7.89 -4.49
C PHE A 279 -6.64 -6.42 -4.07
N ILE A 280 -6.27 -6.17 -2.81
CA ILE A 280 -6.02 -4.83 -2.29
C ILE A 280 -4.52 -4.73 -2.00
N ALA A 281 -3.84 -3.79 -2.65
CA ALA A 281 -2.37 -3.73 -2.66
C ALA A 281 -1.73 -3.50 -1.28
N ASP A 282 -2.43 -2.83 -0.36
CA ASP A 282 -1.97 -2.54 1.00
C ASP A 282 -2.44 -3.57 2.06
N SER A 283 -2.85 -4.76 1.62
CA SER A 283 -3.34 -5.83 2.49
C SER A 283 -2.26 -6.86 2.84
N LEU A 284 -2.49 -7.62 3.92
CA LEU A 284 -1.63 -8.75 4.29
C LEU A 284 -1.64 -9.83 3.21
N GLU A 285 -2.80 -10.09 2.63
CA GLU A 285 -3.03 -10.98 1.51
C GLU A 285 -2.10 -10.60 0.34
N PHE A 286 -2.09 -9.34 -0.08
CA PHE A 286 -1.25 -8.95 -1.21
C PHE A 286 0.24 -8.90 -0.87
N ALA A 287 0.62 -8.70 0.40
CA ALA A 287 2.01 -8.84 0.82
C ALA A 287 2.52 -10.28 0.67
N VAL A 288 1.69 -11.29 0.98
CA VAL A 288 2.00 -12.70 0.73
C VAL A 288 2.07 -12.99 -0.78
N GLU A 289 1.13 -12.45 -1.57
CA GLU A 289 1.18 -12.60 -3.04
C GLU A 289 2.48 -12.01 -3.59
N ASN A 290 2.88 -10.81 -3.15
CA ASN A 290 4.14 -10.19 -3.55
C ASN A 290 5.36 -11.05 -3.22
N LEU A 291 5.35 -11.76 -2.10
CA LEU A 291 6.40 -12.73 -1.79
C LEU A 291 6.44 -13.80 -2.89
N PHE A 292 5.32 -14.47 -3.19
CA PHE A 292 5.26 -15.51 -4.22
C PHE A 292 5.74 -15.01 -5.60
N LEU A 293 5.34 -13.81 -5.99
CA LEU A 293 5.77 -13.15 -7.24
C LEU A 293 7.28 -12.83 -7.27
N SER A 294 7.92 -12.73 -6.10
CA SER A 294 9.34 -12.40 -5.96
C SER A 294 10.24 -13.64 -5.93
N LEU A 295 9.69 -14.83 -5.70
CA LEU A 295 10.42 -16.10 -5.64
C LEU A 295 10.82 -16.66 -7.03
N LYS A 296 11.26 -15.79 -7.94
CA LYS A 296 11.54 -16.09 -9.37
C LYS A 296 12.61 -17.16 -9.61
N GLN A 297 13.36 -17.55 -8.58
CA GLN A 297 14.42 -18.55 -8.66
C GLN A 297 14.02 -19.90 -8.04
N ASN A 298 12.84 -19.99 -7.41
CA ASN A 298 12.31 -21.22 -6.80
C ASN A 298 11.25 -21.86 -7.71
N ALA A 299 11.03 -23.17 -7.56
CA ALA A 299 10.13 -23.96 -8.40
C ALA A 299 8.63 -23.54 -8.35
N ILE A 300 8.28 -22.59 -7.48
CA ILE A 300 6.90 -22.19 -7.18
C ILE A 300 6.59 -20.70 -7.44
N GLY A 301 7.57 -19.91 -7.91
CA GLY A 301 7.34 -18.51 -8.32
C GLY A 301 6.97 -18.42 -9.81
N PRO A 302 6.02 -17.55 -10.21
CA PRO A 302 5.67 -17.41 -11.62
C PRO A 302 6.78 -16.72 -12.42
N ASP A 303 6.94 -17.14 -13.68
CA ASP A 303 7.66 -16.34 -14.66
C ASP A 303 6.85 -15.10 -15.10
N GLN A 304 7.47 -14.22 -15.90
CA GLN A 304 6.83 -12.99 -16.37
C GLN A 304 5.56 -13.25 -17.21
N PHE A 305 5.54 -14.33 -17.99
CA PHE A 305 4.41 -14.69 -18.85
C PHE A 305 3.23 -15.18 -18.00
N GLN A 306 3.49 -16.09 -17.07
CA GLN A 306 2.51 -16.63 -16.12
C GLN A 306 1.88 -15.53 -15.26
N GLN A 307 2.74 -14.67 -14.69
CA GLN A 307 2.33 -13.52 -13.89
C GLN A 307 1.45 -12.57 -14.72
N SER A 308 1.90 -12.18 -15.92
CA SER A 308 1.14 -11.30 -16.81
C SER A 308 -0.23 -11.87 -17.15
N ASN A 309 -0.32 -13.18 -17.43
CA ASN A 309 -1.58 -13.83 -17.76
C ASN A 309 -2.54 -13.92 -16.59
N LEU A 310 -2.04 -14.12 -15.37
CA LEU A 310 -2.84 -14.16 -14.15
C LEU A 310 -3.48 -12.80 -13.89
N PHE A 311 -2.66 -11.74 -13.87
CA PHE A 311 -3.12 -10.39 -13.51
C PHE A 311 -3.97 -9.70 -14.60
N LYS A 312 -4.04 -10.25 -15.82
CA LYS A 312 -5.09 -9.84 -16.79
C LYS A 312 -6.51 -10.15 -16.33
N ARG A 313 -6.67 -11.03 -15.33
CA ARG A 313 -7.96 -11.50 -14.82
C ARG A 313 -8.22 -11.14 -13.35
N ILE A 314 -7.30 -10.43 -12.70
CA ILE A 314 -7.42 -10.04 -11.29
C ILE A 314 -7.24 -8.53 -11.17
N VAL A 315 -8.23 -7.85 -10.60
CA VAL A 315 -8.19 -6.40 -10.38
C VAL A 315 -7.30 -6.09 -9.16
N ILE A 316 -6.33 -5.18 -9.30
CA ILE A 316 -5.54 -4.71 -8.15
C ILE A 316 -5.98 -3.30 -7.78
N PHE A 317 -6.68 -3.18 -6.65
CA PHE A 317 -7.01 -1.89 -6.06
C PHE A 317 -5.88 -1.42 -5.15
N LYS A 318 -5.61 -0.12 -5.14
CA LYS A 318 -4.61 0.49 -4.26
C LYS A 318 -4.95 0.29 -2.78
N ASN A 319 -6.22 0.45 -2.45
CA ASN A 319 -6.77 0.33 -1.09
C ASN A 319 -8.28 0.10 -1.16
N LYS A 320 -8.88 -0.18 0.00
CA LYS A 320 -10.33 -0.40 0.13
C LYS A 320 -11.17 0.79 -0.37
N THR A 321 -10.69 2.02 -0.15
CA THR A 321 -11.39 3.24 -0.60
C THR A 321 -11.45 3.33 -2.13
N GLU A 322 -10.37 2.99 -2.85
CA GLU A 322 -10.40 2.94 -4.33
C GLU A 322 -11.40 1.88 -4.80
N ARG A 323 -11.37 0.69 -4.19
CA ARG A 323 -12.28 -0.41 -4.49
C ARG A 323 -13.74 0.02 -4.34
N ASP A 324 -14.10 0.62 -3.22
CA ASP A 324 -15.49 1.05 -2.95
C ASP A 324 -15.93 2.18 -3.89
N LYS A 325 -15.04 3.15 -4.19
CA LYS A 325 -15.31 4.22 -5.18
C LYS A 325 -15.56 3.65 -6.58
N VAL A 326 -14.75 2.70 -7.03
CA VAL A 326 -14.89 2.07 -8.34
C VAL A 326 -16.17 1.24 -8.38
N GLN A 327 -16.44 0.42 -7.38
CA GLN A 327 -17.66 -0.39 -7.31
C GLN A 327 -18.92 0.49 -7.36
N ASN A 328 -18.97 1.57 -6.59
CA ASN A 328 -20.08 2.53 -6.61
C ASN A 328 -20.26 3.17 -7.99
N ALA A 329 -19.17 3.59 -8.63
CA ALA A 329 -19.22 4.18 -9.97
C ALA A 329 -19.75 3.20 -11.02
N LEU A 330 -19.34 1.92 -10.96
CA LEU A 330 -19.73 0.89 -11.92
C LEU A 330 -21.14 0.35 -11.69
N THR A 331 -21.66 0.41 -10.46
CA THR A 331 -23.04 0.01 -10.12
C THR A 331 -24.07 0.72 -11.01
N SER A 332 -23.86 2.03 -11.25
CA SER A 332 -24.73 2.83 -12.13
C SER A 332 -24.72 2.38 -13.60
N LYS A 333 -23.67 1.66 -14.02
CA LYS A 333 -23.44 1.20 -15.40
C LYS A 333 -23.70 -0.29 -15.60
N LYS A 334 -24.27 -0.99 -14.59
CA LYS A 334 -24.40 -2.46 -14.57
C LYS A 334 -25.01 -3.07 -15.83
N LYS A 335 -26.02 -2.45 -16.43
CA LYS A 335 -26.67 -2.97 -17.66
C LYS A 335 -25.69 -3.02 -18.84
N ILE A 336 -24.98 -1.91 -19.05
CA ILE A 336 -23.97 -1.78 -20.10
C ILE A 336 -22.81 -2.77 -19.88
N ILE A 337 -22.38 -2.94 -18.63
CA ILE A 337 -21.31 -3.90 -18.28
C ILE A 337 -21.79 -5.33 -18.54
N LYS A 338 -23.02 -5.68 -18.14
CA LYS A 338 -23.61 -7.01 -18.39
C LYS A 338 -23.61 -7.36 -19.88
N GLU A 339 -24.04 -6.42 -20.73
CA GLU A 339 -24.05 -6.61 -22.18
C GLU A 339 -22.66 -6.77 -22.76
N LYS A 340 -21.70 -5.92 -22.37
CA LYS A 340 -20.31 -5.97 -22.87
C LYS A 340 -19.52 -7.19 -22.40
N CYS A 341 -19.77 -7.62 -21.17
CA CYS A 341 -19.08 -8.75 -20.55
C CYS A 341 -19.82 -10.07 -20.74
N PHE A 342 -20.91 -10.11 -21.53
CA PHE A 342 -21.52 -11.37 -21.90
C PHE A 342 -20.57 -12.16 -22.82
N PRO A 343 -20.25 -13.43 -22.50
CA PRO A 343 -19.38 -14.22 -23.34
C PRO A 343 -20.11 -14.68 -24.61
N SER A 344 -19.43 -14.61 -25.75
CA SER A 344 -19.93 -15.21 -27.00
C SER A 344 -19.81 -16.73 -26.94
N GLN A 345 -20.54 -17.42 -27.83
CA GLN A 345 -20.44 -18.87 -27.94
C GLN A 345 -19.02 -19.29 -28.37
N ASP A 346 -18.40 -18.55 -29.29
CA ASP A 346 -17.02 -18.81 -29.74
C ASP A 346 -16.00 -18.71 -28.60
N GLU A 347 -16.15 -17.74 -27.68
CA GLU A 347 -15.29 -17.60 -26.50
C GLU A 347 -15.47 -18.81 -25.56
N ILE A 348 -16.71 -19.25 -25.33
CA ILE A 348 -17.01 -20.42 -24.49
C ILE A 348 -16.42 -21.69 -25.11
N ASP A 349 -16.58 -21.87 -26.41
CA ASP A 349 -16.08 -23.03 -27.13
C ASP A 349 -14.54 -23.06 -27.20
N HIS A 350 -13.90 -21.88 -27.31
CA HIS A 350 -12.45 -21.74 -27.20
C HIS A 350 -11.94 -22.25 -25.85
N PHE A 351 -12.49 -21.74 -24.74
CA PHE A 351 -12.07 -22.19 -23.41
C PHE A 351 -12.46 -23.64 -23.12
N ARG A 352 -13.59 -24.11 -23.65
CA ARG A 352 -13.96 -25.53 -23.58
C ARG A 352 -12.90 -26.41 -24.26
N GLY A 353 -12.42 -26.00 -25.44
CA GLY A 353 -11.34 -26.67 -26.15
C GLY A 353 -10.05 -26.71 -25.33
N LEU A 354 -9.66 -25.57 -24.72
CA LEU A 354 -8.48 -25.49 -23.85
C LEU A 354 -8.60 -26.46 -22.65
N LEU A 355 -9.74 -26.48 -21.98
CA LEU A 355 -9.97 -27.34 -20.81
C LEU A 355 -10.07 -28.83 -21.15
N SER A 356 -10.47 -29.19 -22.38
CA SER A 356 -10.55 -30.60 -22.79
C SER A 356 -9.21 -31.34 -22.71
N VAL A 357 -8.08 -30.62 -22.63
CA VAL A 357 -6.74 -31.19 -22.43
C VAL A 357 -6.56 -31.78 -21.02
N ASP A 358 -7.13 -31.13 -20.00
CA ASP A 358 -6.92 -31.46 -18.58
C ASP A 358 -8.16 -32.09 -17.90
N PHE A 359 -9.32 -32.06 -18.56
CA PHE A 359 -10.61 -32.47 -18.03
C PHE A 359 -11.32 -33.49 -18.92
N LYS A 360 -11.94 -34.51 -18.29
CA LYS A 360 -12.80 -35.46 -19.01
C LYS A 360 -14.16 -34.83 -19.32
N ASP A 361 -14.87 -35.29 -20.35
CA ASP A 361 -16.16 -34.73 -20.80
C ASP A 361 -17.19 -34.54 -19.67
N LYS A 362 -17.30 -35.51 -18.75
CA LYS A 362 -18.23 -35.42 -17.61
C LYS A 362 -17.87 -34.26 -16.67
N GLU A 363 -16.58 -34.06 -16.39
CA GLU A 363 -16.10 -32.95 -15.57
C GLU A 363 -16.31 -31.63 -16.31
N LEU A 364 -15.95 -31.58 -17.59
CA LEU A 364 -16.08 -30.39 -18.43
C LEU A 364 -17.54 -29.89 -18.51
N ASN A 365 -18.50 -30.81 -18.62
CA ASN A 365 -19.93 -30.49 -18.65
C ASN A 365 -20.47 -29.97 -17.31
N SER A 366 -19.78 -30.24 -16.19
CA SER A 366 -20.14 -29.70 -14.87
C SER A 366 -19.62 -28.29 -14.62
N ILE A 367 -18.63 -27.83 -15.42
CA ILE A 367 -18.04 -26.50 -15.28
C ILE A 367 -18.99 -25.46 -15.88
N ASN A 368 -19.35 -24.46 -15.07
CA ASN A 368 -20.15 -23.33 -15.53
C ASN A 368 -19.30 -22.31 -16.30
N LEU A 369 -18.83 -22.70 -17.49
CA LEU A 369 -17.92 -21.90 -18.31
C LEU A 369 -18.48 -20.53 -18.66
N LYS A 370 -19.79 -20.41 -18.84
CA LYS A 370 -20.44 -19.12 -19.13
C LYS A 370 -20.20 -18.12 -18.00
N ASN A 371 -20.39 -18.52 -16.75
CA ASN A 371 -20.19 -17.64 -15.60
C ASN A 371 -18.70 -17.32 -15.39
N ILE A 372 -17.83 -18.32 -15.52
CA ILE A 372 -16.37 -18.15 -15.39
C ILE A 372 -15.85 -17.17 -16.46
N CYS A 373 -16.29 -17.30 -17.71
CA CYS A 373 -15.92 -16.39 -18.80
C CYS A 373 -16.50 -14.98 -18.56
N GLN A 374 -17.73 -14.88 -18.07
CA GLN A 374 -18.33 -13.58 -17.75
C GLN A 374 -17.52 -12.86 -16.65
N GLU A 375 -17.17 -13.54 -15.56
CA GLU A 375 -16.34 -12.98 -14.48
C GLU A 375 -14.96 -12.54 -14.97
N ALA A 376 -14.32 -13.34 -15.84
CA ALA A 376 -13.06 -12.99 -16.48
C ALA A 376 -13.15 -11.70 -17.31
N LYS A 377 -14.26 -11.52 -18.05
CA LYS A 377 -14.52 -10.30 -18.85
C LYS A 377 -14.88 -9.11 -17.97
N VAL A 378 -15.58 -9.31 -16.85
CA VAL A 378 -15.87 -8.23 -15.90
C VAL A 378 -14.58 -7.74 -15.24
N SER A 379 -13.71 -8.65 -14.80
CA SER A 379 -12.40 -8.30 -14.23
C SER A 379 -11.56 -7.47 -15.22
N GLU A 380 -11.46 -7.92 -16.48
CA GLU A 380 -10.78 -7.20 -17.56
C GLU A 380 -11.38 -5.82 -17.85
N TYR A 381 -12.72 -5.70 -17.83
CA TYR A 381 -13.39 -4.41 -17.97
C TYR A 381 -12.99 -3.43 -16.87
N ILE A 382 -12.91 -3.89 -15.62
CA ILE A 382 -12.55 -3.06 -14.46
C ILE A 382 -11.07 -2.65 -14.53
N ILE A 383 -10.17 -3.55 -14.91
CA ILE A 383 -8.75 -3.24 -15.12
C ILE A 383 -8.61 -2.10 -16.14
N ASN A 384 -9.23 -2.25 -17.32
CA ASN A 384 -9.23 -1.22 -18.36
C ASN A 384 -9.86 0.11 -17.90
N TYR A 385 -10.86 0.06 -17.02
CA TYR A 385 -11.47 1.25 -16.43
C TYR A 385 -10.52 1.97 -15.46
N LEU A 386 -9.78 1.22 -14.65
CA LEU A 386 -8.78 1.74 -13.72
C LEU A 386 -7.59 2.35 -14.45
N ASP A 387 -7.04 1.67 -15.46
CA ASP A 387 -5.87 2.14 -16.20
C ASP A 387 -6.14 3.50 -16.87
N LYS A 388 -7.32 3.65 -17.47
CA LYS A 388 -7.77 4.93 -18.04
C LYS A 388 -7.89 6.04 -16.99
N ARG A 389 -8.20 5.72 -15.74
CA ARG A 389 -8.29 6.73 -14.67
C ARG A 389 -6.92 7.08 -14.11
N ARG A 390 -6.05 6.09 -13.95
CA ARG A 390 -4.68 6.28 -13.45
C ARG A 390 -3.79 7.05 -14.43
N HIS A 391 -4.06 6.96 -15.74
CA HIS A 391 -3.37 7.77 -16.76
C HIS A 391 -3.91 9.21 -16.92
N ASN A 392 -5.11 9.50 -16.42
CA ASN A 392 -5.75 10.82 -16.51
C ASN A 392 -5.63 11.64 -15.20
N LEU A 393 -4.81 11.15 -14.26
CA LEU A 393 -4.38 11.80 -13.02
C LEU A 393 -2.86 11.98 -13.12
#